data_AF-A0A5C3MJ22-F1
#
_entry.id   AF-A0A5C3MJ22-F1
#
_cell.length_a   1.000
_cell.length_b   1.000
_cell.length_c   1.000
_cell.angle_alpha   90.00
_cell.angle_beta   90.00
_cell.angle_gamma   90.00
#
_symmetry.space_group_name_H-M   'P 1'
#
loop_
_entity.id
_entity.type
_entity.pdbx_description
1 polymer ?
#
loop_
_entity_poly.entity_id
_entity_poly.type
_entity_poly.pdbx_seq_one_letter_code
_entity_poly.pdbx_strand_id
1 'polypeptide(L)'
;QHNKIRRYSHHPDGNGTYKEIVLHVNGVLCGKDLPPQLEDLRFRPNQTFHKGYLKQSVRLTGYSHPTFQAALDGLSAIANHISRSFKEGVLVPWSPSEFDGHPTIEIGNNFFAARKFVPTEPDVPFDAKVDPRGILAQLKDAQYIHTEDNRVTFWELQEDPASAIVLDTICRYSSADPAIFRDGDIVEAEFSIFAIPQNRRYRVALVLRLLTLVD
;
A
#
# COMPACT_ATOMS: atom_id res chain seq x y z
N GLN A 1 -27.06 3.47 -4.78
CA GLN A 1 -26.33 2.18 -4.75
C GLN A 1 -24.97 2.43 -4.10
N HIS A 2 -24.66 1.75 -3.00
CA HIS A 2 -23.49 2.03 -2.17
C HIS A 2 -22.19 1.57 -2.85
N ASN A 3 -21.23 2.48 -3.00
CA ASN A 3 -19.85 2.21 -3.44
C ASN A 3 -19.10 1.49 -2.30
N LYS A 4 -19.31 0.17 -2.16
CA LYS A 4 -18.67 -0.61 -1.09
C LYS A 4 -17.37 -1.22 -1.64
N ILE A 5 -16.24 -0.82 -1.07
CA ILE A 5 -14.96 -1.51 -1.25
C ILE A 5 -15.16 -2.97 -0.82
N ARG A 6 -14.81 -3.92 -1.67
CA ARG A 6 -14.85 -5.34 -1.32
C ARG A 6 -13.45 -5.78 -0.94
N ARG A 7 -13.24 -5.96 0.37
CA ARG A 7 -12.06 -6.63 0.95
C ARG A 7 -12.20 -8.12 0.63
N TYR A 8 -11.18 -8.70 -0.01
CA TYR A 8 -11.13 -10.14 -0.21
C TYR A 8 -10.42 -10.77 0.98
N SER A 9 -11.04 -11.82 1.50
CA SER A 9 -10.71 -12.42 2.77
C SER A 9 -10.96 -13.92 2.68
N HIS A 10 -10.03 -14.73 3.16
CA HIS A 10 -10.16 -16.19 3.11
C HIS A 10 -10.57 -16.75 4.46
N HIS A 11 -11.47 -17.73 4.42
CA HIS A 11 -12.17 -18.45 5.51
C HIS A 11 -12.70 -17.58 6.67
N PRO A 12 -13.99 -17.70 7.02
CA PRO A 12 -14.45 -17.16 8.29
C PRO A 12 -13.64 -17.80 9.42
N ASP A 13 -13.16 -17.01 10.37
CA ASP A 13 -12.71 -17.55 11.65
C ASP A 13 -13.89 -18.21 12.38
N GLY A 14 -13.64 -18.84 13.53
CA GLY A 14 -14.68 -19.49 14.34
C GLY A 14 -15.85 -18.57 14.72
N ASN A 15 -15.72 -17.25 14.52
CA ASN A 15 -16.72 -16.23 14.80
C ASN A 15 -17.42 -15.68 13.53
N GLY A 16 -17.18 -16.26 12.35
CA GLY A 16 -17.77 -15.78 11.10
C GLY A 16 -17.13 -14.51 10.54
N THR A 17 -15.96 -14.10 11.08
CA THR A 17 -15.25 -12.91 10.63
C THR A 17 -14.19 -13.26 9.59
N TYR A 18 -14.03 -12.35 8.65
CA TYR A 18 -13.23 -12.53 7.46
C TYR A 18 -11.87 -11.83 7.63
N LYS A 19 -10.77 -12.59 7.62
CA LYS A 19 -9.41 -12.01 7.75
C LYS A 19 -8.89 -11.51 6.41
N GLU A 20 -8.28 -10.33 6.44
CA GLU A 20 -7.57 -9.75 5.29
C GLU A 20 -6.40 -10.65 4.88
N ILE A 21 -6.24 -10.84 3.56
CA ILE A 21 -5.03 -11.47 3.01
C ILE A 21 -3.97 -10.39 2.87
N VAL A 22 -2.84 -10.58 3.54
CA VAL A 22 -1.63 -9.78 3.39
C VAL A 22 -0.59 -10.65 2.68
N LEU A 23 -0.03 -10.14 1.59
CA LEU A 23 1.02 -10.77 0.80
C LEU A 23 2.27 -9.91 0.87
N HIS A 24 3.44 -10.52 0.72
CA HIS A 24 4.71 -9.82 0.63
C HIS A 24 5.36 -10.04 -0.75
N VAL A 25 6.14 -9.06 -1.20
CA VAL A 25 6.98 -9.17 -2.39
C VAL A 25 8.28 -8.42 -2.17
N ASN A 26 9.39 -9.04 -2.59
CA ASN A 26 10.71 -8.41 -2.64
C ASN A 26 10.97 -7.86 -4.03
N GLY A 27 11.45 -6.63 -4.12
CA GLY A 27 11.80 -6.01 -5.39
C GLY A 27 12.67 -4.78 -5.20
N VAL A 28 13.13 -4.24 -6.33
CA VAL A 28 13.88 -2.99 -6.39
C VAL A 28 12.90 -1.83 -6.56
N LEU A 29 13.01 -0.81 -5.71
CA LEU A 29 12.21 0.40 -5.80
C LEU A 29 12.61 1.17 -7.06
N CYS A 30 11.67 1.38 -7.99
CA CYS A 30 11.92 2.14 -9.24
C CYS A 30 10.99 3.35 -9.40
N GLY A 31 10.25 3.68 -8.34
CA GLY A 31 9.48 4.89 -8.24
C GLY A 31 8.72 4.92 -6.91
N LYS A 32 8.59 6.11 -6.33
CA LYS A 32 7.93 6.28 -5.05
C LYS A 32 7.23 7.64 -4.93
N ASP A 33 6.16 7.63 -4.18
CA ASP A 33 5.48 8.80 -3.63
C ASP A 33 5.25 8.49 -2.16
N LEU A 34 6.25 8.81 -1.32
CA LEU A 34 6.26 8.48 0.10
C LEU A 34 6.35 9.77 0.93
N PRO A 35 5.78 9.78 2.15
CA PRO A 35 5.98 10.86 3.11
C PRO A 35 7.47 10.98 3.51
N PRO A 36 7.88 12.09 4.16
CA PRO A 36 7.08 13.23 4.56
C PRO A 36 6.84 14.24 3.43
N GLN A 37 5.65 14.86 3.45
CA GLN A 37 5.34 16.00 2.58
C GLN A 37 6.16 17.21 3.03
N LEU A 38 6.93 17.78 2.13
CA LEU A 38 7.80 18.92 2.44
C LEU A 38 7.10 20.27 2.19
N GLU A 39 6.12 20.29 1.29
CA GLU A 39 5.41 21.49 0.87
C GLU A 39 3.97 21.50 1.36
N ASP A 40 3.47 22.71 1.67
CA ASP A 40 2.08 22.92 2.04
C ASP A 40 1.14 22.52 0.90
N LEU A 41 0.21 21.61 1.19
CA LEU A 41 -0.85 21.22 0.27
C LEU A 41 -2.06 22.14 0.46
N ARG A 42 -2.30 23.03 -0.51
CA ARG A 42 -3.42 23.98 -0.46
C ARG A 42 -4.54 23.56 -1.41
N PHE A 43 -5.72 23.31 -0.84
CA PHE A 43 -6.93 23.03 -1.61
C PHE A 43 -7.90 24.21 -1.50
N ARG A 44 -8.44 24.64 -2.64
CA ARG A 44 -9.55 25.61 -2.63
C ARG A 44 -10.79 24.95 -1.98
N PRO A 45 -11.73 25.73 -1.40
CA PRO A 45 -12.92 25.16 -0.75
C PRO A 45 -13.75 24.23 -1.64
N ASN A 46 -13.81 24.47 -2.96
CA ASN A 46 -14.49 23.62 -3.93
C ASN A 46 -13.65 22.43 -4.45
N GLN A 47 -12.43 22.28 -3.94
CA GLN A 47 -11.43 21.31 -4.36
C GLN A 47 -11.03 20.36 -3.21
N THR A 48 -11.76 20.36 -2.10
CA THR A 48 -11.48 19.49 -0.93
C THR A 48 -11.54 18.01 -1.28
N PHE A 49 -12.29 17.63 -2.32
CA PHE A 49 -12.35 16.25 -2.79
C PHE A 49 -11.00 15.69 -3.22
N HIS A 50 -10.04 16.54 -3.60
CA HIS A 50 -8.69 16.14 -3.96
C HIS A 50 -7.91 15.51 -2.81
N LYS A 51 -8.27 15.80 -1.55
CA LYS A 51 -7.69 15.15 -0.36
C LYS A 51 -7.84 13.63 -0.42
N GLY A 52 -8.96 13.13 -0.96
CA GLY A 52 -9.21 11.70 -1.13
C GLY A 52 -8.34 11.01 -2.18
N TYR A 53 -7.57 11.77 -2.97
CA TYR A 53 -6.62 11.24 -3.95
C TYR A 53 -5.16 11.31 -3.46
N LEU A 54 -4.91 11.91 -2.30
CA LEU A 54 -3.58 11.89 -1.70
C LEU A 54 -3.27 10.46 -1.25
N LYS A 55 -2.19 9.90 -1.81
CA LYS A 55 -1.76 8.54 -1.56
C LYS A 55 -0.27 8.50 -1.30
N GLN A 56 0.15 7.45 -0.61
CA GLN A 56 1.51 6.97 -0.56
C GLN A 56 1.61 5.73 -1.43
N SER A 57 2.61 5.65 -2.29
CA SER A 57 2.78 4.51 -3.19
C SER A 57 4.22 4.22 -3.52
N VAL A 58 4.48 2.96 -3.85
CA VAL A 58 5.75 2.46 -4.36
C VAL A 58 5.50 1.71 -5.66
N ARG A 59 6.50 1.73 -6.53
CA ARG A 59 6.58 0.91 -7.73
C ARG A 59 7.82 0.05 -7.63
N LEU A 60 7.62 -1.26 -7.70
CA LEU A 60 8.69 -2.23 -7.58
C LEU A 60 8.92 -2.93 -8.91
N THR A 61 10.17 -3.23 -9.22
CA THR A 61 10.56 -4.12 -10.31
C THR A 61 11.50 -5.20 -9.82
N GLY A 62 11.52 -6.34 -10.51
CA GLY A 62 12.47 -7.42 -10.22
C GLY A 62 13.65 -7.47 -11.18
N TYR A 63 13.74 -6.59 -12.18
CA TYR A 63 14.74 -6.67 -13.26
C TYR A 63 14.88 -8.09 -13.85
N SER A 64 13.74 -8.73 -14.10
CA SER A 64 13.63 -10.11 -14.62
C SER A 64 14.07 -11.22 -13.65
N HIS A 65 14.15 -10.94 -12.34
CA HIS A 65 14.42 -11.95 -11.33
C HIS A 65 13.27 -12.99 -11.24
N PRO A 66 13.56 -14.31 -11.22
CA PRO A 66 12.53 -15.36 -11.28
C PRO A 66 11.49 -15.28 -10.15
N THR A 67 11.91 -14.95 -8.93
CA THR A 67 10.98 -14.83 -7.79
C THR A 67 9.99 -13.68 -7.98
N PHE A 68 10.43 -12.57 -8.57
CA PHE A 68 9.54 -11.44 -8.86
C PHE A 68 8.57 -11.80 -9.98
N GLN A 69 9.03 -12.52 -11.01
CA GLN A 69 8.16 -13.03 -12.07
C GLN A 69 7.09 -13.98 -11.51
N ALA A 70 7.47 -14.89 -10.60
CA ALA A 70 6.52 -15.78 -9.93
C ALA A 70 5.48 -14.99 -9.11
N ALA A 71 5.88 -13.88 -8.48
CA ALA A 71 4.96 -12.98 -7.78
C ALA A 71 3.96 -12.29 -8.75
N LEU A 72 4.43 -11.85 -9.92
CA LEU A 72 3.57 -11.30 -10.99
C LEU A 72 2.56 -12.32 -11.51
N ASP A 73 3.00 -13.55 -11.73
CA ASP A 73 2.15 -14.65 -12.19
C ASP A 73 1.11 -15.02 -11.12
N GLY A 74 1.53 -15.08 -9.85
CA GLY A 74 0.65 -15.29 -8.71
C GLY A 74 -0.39 -14.18 -8.56
N LEU A 75 0.01 -12.92 -8.71
CA LEU A 75 -0.91 -11.79 -8.64
C LEU A 75 -1.90 -11.80 -9.81
N SER A 76 -1.45 -12.16 -11.02
CA SER A 76 -2.32 -12.38 -12.18
C SER A 76 -3.34 -13.49 -11.90
N ALA A 77 -2.92 -14.60 -11.29
CA ALA A 77 -3.80 -15.70 -10.92
C ALA A 77 -4.87 -15.27 -9.88
N ILE A 78 -4.47 -14.49 -8.87
CA ILE A 78 -5.40 -13.93 -7.88
C ILE A 78 -6.38 -12.97 -8.53
N ALA A 79 -5.92 -12.05 -9.37
CA ALA A 79 -6.78 -11.11 -10.08
C ALA A 79 -7.79 -11.82 -10.99
N ASN A 80 -7.36 -12.88 -11.68
CA ASN A 80 -8.22 -13.75 -12.48
C ASN A 80 -9.21 -14.55 -11.61
N HIS A 81 -8.84 -14.92 -10.39
CA HIS A 81 -9.78 -15.53 -9.46
C HIS A 81 -10.83 -14.54 -8.99
N ILE A 82 -10.42 -13.31 -8.66
CA ILE A 82 -11.32 -12.21 -8.29
C ILE A 82 -12.29 -11.89 -9.43
N SER A 83 -11.81 -11.86 -10.69
CA SER A 83 -12.64 -11.54 -11.87
C SER A 83 -13.82 -12.49 -12.05
N ARG A 84 -13.67 -13.78 -11.72
CA ARG A 84 -14.74 -14.78 -11.77
C ARG A 84 -15.90 -14.49 -10.80
N SER A 85 -15.68 -13.65 -9.79
CA SER A 85 -16.74 -13.22 -8.86
C SER A 85 -17.56 -12.04 -9.39
N PHE A 86 -17.21 -11.49 -10.55
CA PHE A 86 -17.93 -10.39 -11.21
C PHE A 86 -18.54 -10.87 -12.53
N LYS A 87 -19.57 -10.15 -12.99
CA LYS A 87 -20.05 -10.32 -14.37
C LYS A 87 -18.93 -9.94 -15.34
N GLU A 88 -18.91 -10.62 -16.48
CA GLU A 88 -17.95 -10.34 -17.55
C GLU A 88 -17.94 -8.85 -17.92
N GLY A 89 -16.74 -8.28 -18.10
CA GLY A 89 -16.54 -6.87 -18.44
C GLY A 89 -16.75 -5.86 -17.30
N VAL A 90 -17.17 -6.30 -16.09
CA VAL A 90 -17.36 -5.41 -14.94
C VAL A 90 -16.05 -5.14 -14.18
N LEU A 91 -15.21 -6.17 -13.99
CA LEU A 91 -13.87 -6.00 -13.44
C LEU A 91 -12.90 -5.70 -14.58
N VAL A 92 -12.16 -4.59 -14.47
CA VAL A 92 -11.05 -4.28 -15.38
C VAL A 92 -9.95 -5.32 -15.15
N PRO A 93 -9.45 -5.99 -16.21
CA PRO A 93 -8.32 -6.90 -16.09
C PRO A 93 -7.13 -6.20 -15.43
N TRP A 94 -6.53 -6.85 -14.44
CA TRP A 94 -5.29 -6.37 -13.84
C TRP A 94 -4.12 -6.72 -14.76
N SER A 95 -3.20 -5.79 -14.94
CA SER A 95 -1.93 -6.00 -15.64
C SER A 95 -0.83 -5.25 -14.91
N PRO A 96 0.40 -5.78 -14.89
CA PRO A 96 1.55 -5.04 -14.38
C PRO A 96 1.78 -3.77 -15.21
N SER A 97 2.29 -2.72 -14.56
CA SER A 97 2.85 -1.55 -15.25
C SER A 97 4.26 -1.85 -15.76
N GLU A 98 4.85 -0.96 -16.54
CA GLU A 98 6.21 -1.10 -17.05
C GLU A 98 7.10 0.06 -16.57
N PHE A 99 8.38 -0.24 -16.33
CA PHE A 99 9.44 0.73 -16.11
C PHE A 99 10.71 0.23 -16.80
N ASP A 100 11.26 1.02 -17.72
CA ASP A 100 12.48 0.70 -18.47
C ASP A 100 12.43 -0.70 -19.15
N GLY A 101 11.27 -1.05 -19.74
CA GLY A 101 11.07 -2.36 -20.38
C GLY A 101 10.89 -3.54 -19.41
N HIS A 102 10.90 -3.32 -18.09
CA HIS A 102 10.66 -4.34 -17.08
C HIS A 102 9.26 -4.24 -16.47
N PRO A 103 8.58 -5.36 -16.23
CA PRO A 103 7.29 -5.34 -15.54
C PRO A 103 7.44 -4.89 -14.09
N THR A 104 6.41 -4.22 -13.58
CA THR A 104 6.39 -3.60 -12.26
C THR A 104 5.08 -3.83 -11.53
N ILE A 105 5.16 -3.76 -10.20
CA ILE A 105 4.01 -3.79 -9.30
C ILE A 105 3.87 -2.40 -8.67
N GLU A 106 2.77 -1.71 -8.95
CA GLU A 106 2.44 -0.44 -8.26
C GLU A 106 1.51 -0.73 -7.07
N ILE A 107 1.96 -0.36 -5.88
CA ILE A 107 1.29 -0.60 -4.61
C ILE A 107 1.08 0.74 -3.92
N GLY A 108 -0.11 1.02 -3.39
CA GLY A 108 -0.32 2.28 -2.70
C GLY A 108 -1.49 2.28 -1.73
N ASN A 109 -1.44 3.19 -0.77
CA ASN A 109 -2.51 3.41 0.19
C ASN A 109 -2.85 4.90 0.23
N ASN A 110 -4.13 5.22 0.41
CA ASN A 110 -4.54 6.61 0.57
C ASN A 110 -4.19 7.09 1.97
N PHE A 111 -3.79 8.35 2.11
CA PHE A 111 -3.61 8.96 3.43
C PHE A 111 -4.95 9.17 4.15
N PHE A 112 -6.04 9.32 3.40
CA PHE A 112 -7.35 9.62 3.97
C PHE A 112 -8.43 8.68 3.44
N ALA A 113 -9.38 8.36 4.32
CA ALA A 113 -10.67 7.79 3.99
C ALA A 113 -11.75 8.87 4.07
N ALA A 114 -12.72 8.82 3.15
CA ALA A 114 -13.88 9.71 3.25
C ALA A 114 -14.81 9.21 4.37
N ARG A 115 -15.09 10.05 5.37
CA ARG A 115 -15.89 9.74 6.57
C ARG A 115 -17.23 9.05 6.23
N LYS A 116 -17.86 9.43 5.13
CA LYS A 116 -19.11 8.82 4.65
C LYS A 116 -19.02 7.31 4.40
N PHE A 117 -17.83 6.78 4.12
CA PHE A 117 -17.60 5.35 3.89
C PHE A 117 -17.09 4.62 5.14
N VAL A 118 -16.60 5.37 6.12
CA VAL A 118 -16.04 4.86 7.39
C VAL A 118 -16.64 5.64 8.58
N PRO A 119 -17.97 5.66 8.76
CA PRO A 119 -18.63 6.55 9.72
C PRO A 119 -18.29 6.23 11.17
N THR A 120 -17.96 4.97 11.46
CA THR A 120 -17.65 4.45 12.80
C THR A 120 -16.16 4.40 13.09
N GLU A 121 -15.30 4.56 12.08
CA GLU A 121 -13.86 4.43 12.28
C GLU A 121 -13.31 5.67 13.00
N PRO A 122 -12.45 5.45 14.02
CA PRO A 122 -11.80 6.55 14.71
C PRO A 122 -10.79 7.25 13.78
N ASP A 123 -10.58 8.53 14.05
CA ASP A 123 -9.45 9.26 13.45
C ASP A 123 -8.17 8.89 14.19
N VAL A 124 -7.15 8.49 13.43
CA VAL A 124 -5.84 8.08 13.94
C VAL A 124 -4.85 9.21 13.64
N PRO A 125 -3.97 9.59 14.60
CA PRO A 125 -2.92 10.56 14.33
C PRO A 125 -1.86 9.97 13.38
N PHE A 126 -1.28 10.82 12.53
CA PHE A 126 -0.11 10.43 11.75
C PHE A 126 1.11 10.23 12.67
N ASP A 127 1.98 9.30 12.30
CA ASP A 127 3.29 9.14 12.96
C ASP A 127 4.14 10.40 12.74
N ALA A 128 4.93 10.79 13.74
CA ALA A 128 5.80 11.95 13.65
C ALA A 128 6.87 11.83 12.54
N LYS A 129 7.27 10.62 12.16
CA LYS A 129 8.16 10.36 11.02
C LYS A 129 7.44 10.51 9.68
N VAL A 130 6.13 10.23 9.64
CA VAL A 130 5.30 10.35 8.42
C VAL A 130 4.89 11.80 8.18
N ASP A 131 4.50 12.53 9.23
CA ASP A 131 4.04 13.91 9.12
C ASP A 131 4.73 14.83 10.14
N PRO A 132 6.06 15.02 10.04
CA PRO A 132 6.85 15.79 11.02
C PRO A 132 6.43 17.26 11.12
N ARG A 133 5.80 17.81 10.07
CA ARG A 133 5.33 19.19 10.00
C ARG A 133 3.83 19.35 10.23
N GLY A 134 3.10 18.26 10.42
CA GLY A 134 1.64 18.30 10.59
C GLY A 134 0.88 18.72 9.32
N ILE A 135 1.50 18.63 8.14
CA ILE A 135 0.89 19.05 6.86
C ILE A 135 -0.29 18.15 6.55
N LEU A 136 -0.14 16.83 6.66
CA LEU A 136 -1.24 15.89 6.44
C LEU A 136 -2.29 16.01 7.53
N ALA A 137 -1.88 16.19 8.78
CA ALA A 137 -2.78 16.34 9.92
C ALA A 137 -3.70 17.57 9.76
N GLN A 138 -3.18 18.69 9.26
CA GLN A 138 -3.94 19.91 8.98
C GLN A 138 -5.00 19.73 7.87
N LEU A 139 -4.82 18.74 6.98
CA LEU A 139 -5.78 18.46 5.92
C LEU A 139 -7.00 17.68 6.40
N LYS A 140 -6.96 17.07 7.59
CA LYS A 140 -8.11 16.33 8.14
C LYS A 140 -9.27 17.27 8.42
N ASP A 141 -10.49 16.79 8.16
CA ASP A 141 -11.72 17.51 8.42
C ASP A 141 -12.91 16.56 8.65
N ALA A 142 -14.13 17.09 8.70
CA ALA A 142 -15.33 16.28 8.89
C ALA A 142 -15.59 15.28 7.74
N GLN A 143 -15.05 15.53 6.54
CA GLN A 143 -15.25 14.73 5.35
C GLN A 143 -14.13 13.71 5.13
N TYR A 144 -12.89 14.04 5.51
CA TYR A 144 -11.69 13.22 5.29
C TYR A 144 -10.91 13.01 6.58
N ILE A 145 -10.69 11.74 6.93
CA ILE A 145 -9.98 11.32 8.14
C ILE A 145 -8.88 10.33 7.82
N HIS A 146 -7.90 10.20 8.72
CA HIS A 146 -6.91 9.14 8.65
C HIS A 146 -7.37 7.99 9.55
N THR A 147 -7.49 6.77 9.03
CA THR A 147 -7.86 5.60 9.84
C THR A 147 -6.72 4.61 9.93
N GLU A 148 -6.85 3.59 10.78
CA GLU A 148 -5.88 2.50 10.87
C GLU A 148 -5.66 1.82 9.51
N ASP A 149 -6.71 1.68 8.69
CA ASP A 149 -6.60 1.12 7.33
C ASP A 149 -5.79 2.00 6.37
N ASN A 150 -5.59 3.30 6.66
CA ASN A 150 -4.76 4.22 5.87
C ASN A 150 -3.29 4.23 6.30
N ARG A 151 -2.95 3.59 7.43
CA ARG A 151 -1.57 3.56 7.93
C ARG A 151 -0.70 2.63 7.08
N VAL A 152 0.51 3.09 6.81
CA VAL A 152 1.60 2.29 6.26
C VAL A 152 2.72 2.32 7.27
N THR A 153 3.29 1.16 7.57
CA THR A 153 4.42 1.01 8.48
C THR A 153 5.71 0.98 7.66
N PHE A 154 6.77 1.62 8.16
CA PHE A 154 8.07 1.69 7.49
C PHE A 154 9.14 1.11 8.41
N TRP A 155 9.84 0.07 7.95
CA TRP A 155 10.92 -0.59 8.68
C TRP A 155 12.24 -0.56 7.92
N GLU A 156 13.33 -0.75 8.64
CA GLU A 156 14.69 -0.92 8.11
C GLU A 156 15.31 -2.14 8.77
N LEU A 157 15.93 -3.00 7.94
CA LEU A 157 16.75 -4.11 8.39
C LEU A 157 18.09 -3.58 8.89
N GLN A 158 18.37 -3.80 10.17
CA GLN A 158 19.67 -3.47 10.76
C GLN A 158 20.49 -4.75 10.94
N GLU A 159 21.69 -4.74 10.36
CA GLU A 159 22.71 -5.74 10.66
C GLU A 159 23.26 -5.48 12.06
N ASP A 160 23.29 -6.52 12.90
CA ASP A 160 23.94 -6.41 14.21
C ASP A 160 25.46 -6.62 14.03
N PRO A 161 26.29 -5.58 14.24
CA PRO A 161 27.73 -5.64 14.01
C PRO A 161 28.46 -6.62 14.93
N ALA A 162 27.83 -7.13 16.00
CA ALA A 162 28.39 -8.13 16.88
C ALA A 162 28.24 -9.58 16.37
N SER A 163 27.46 -9.81 15.32
CA SER A 163 27.09 -11.15 14.81
C SER A 163 27.98 -11.68 13.68
N ALA A 164 29.07 -10.99 13.35
CA ALA A 164 30.06 -11.47 12.37
C ALA A 164 30.72 -12.81 12.78
N ILE A 165 30.45 -13.30 13.99
CA ILE A 165 30.83 -14.62 14.45
C ILE A 165 29.55 -15.29 14.96
N VAL A 166 29.15 -16.36 14.27
CA VAL A 166 28.10 -17.37 14.56
C VAL A 166 26.98 -17.38 13.51
N LEU A 167 26.77 -18.58 12.98
CA LEU A 167 25.95 -19.06 11.86
C LEU A 167 24.42 -18.80 11.94
N ASP A 168 23.98 -17.71 12.55
CA ASP A 168 22.55 -17.37 12.59
C ASP A 168 22.41 -15.85 12.81
N THR A 169 22.46 -15.07 11.73
CA THR A 169 22.37 -13.61 11.77
C THR A 169 20.99 -13.23 12.30
N ILE A 170 20.92 -12.75 13.55
CA ILE A 170 19.71 -12.13 14.10
C ILE A 170 19.61 -10.73 13.48
N CYS A 171 19.06 -10.63 12.28
CA CYS A 171 18.75 -9.33 11.69
C CYS A 171 17.68 -8.64 12.54
N ARG A 172 17.87 -7.37 12.89
CA ARG A 172 16.91 -6.61 13.71
C ARG A 172 16.13 -5.65 12.82
N TYR A 173 14.81 -5.72 12.86
CA TYR A 173 13.95 -4.72 12.21
C TYR A 173 13.74 -3.54 13.14
N SER A 174 13.93 -2.33 12.64
CA SER A 174 13.66 -1.09 13.37
C SER A 174 12.70 -0.20 12.59
N SER A 175 11.94 0.66 13.29
CA SER A 175 11.06 1.63 12.62
C SER A 175 11.88 2.66 11.85
N ALA A 176 11.62 2.76 10.55
CA ALA A 176 12.28 3.66 9.62
C ALA A 176 11.53 4.99 9.43
N ASP A 177 12.26 6.01 9.00
CA ASP A 177 11.67 7.22 8.41
C ASP A 177 11.42 6.96 6.91
N PRO A 178 10.20 7.16 6.38
CA PRO A 178 9.92 6.94 4.96
C PRO A 178 10.76 7.79 3.98
N ALA A 179 11.45 8.84 4.48
CA ALA A 179 12.40 9.63 3.69
C ALA A 179 13.69 8.87 3.33
N ILE A 180 14.04 7.79 4.04
CA ILE A 180 15.29 7.05 3.78
C ILE A 180 15.26 6.32 2.43
N PHE A 181 14.10 5.82 2.02
CA PHE A 181 13.94 5.01 0.81
C PHE A 181 14.32 5.80 -0.45
N ARG A 182 15.07 5.19 -1.36
CA ARG A 182 15.53 5.72 -2.65
C ARG A 182 15.22 4.75 -3.78
N ASP A 183 15.07 5.31 -4.98
CA ASP A 183 15.00 4.47 -6.17
C ASP A 183 16.34 3.73 -6.32
N GLY A 184 16.29 2.42 -6.51
CA GLY A 184 17.44 1.51 -6.47
C GLY A 184 17.49 0.63 -5.22
N ASP A 185 16.81 1.00 -4.14
CA ASP A 185 16.81 0.21 -2.90
C ASP A 185 16.10 -1.12 -3.08
N ILE A 186 16.62 -2.16 -2.41
CA ILE A 186 15.93 -3.45 -2.29
C ILE A 186 14.98 -3.37 -1.11
N VAL A 187 13.70 -3.62 -1.37
CA VAL A 187 12.64 -3.51 -0.37
C VAL A 187 11.76 -4.75 -0.37
N GLU A 188 11.24 -5.05 0.82
CA GLU A 188 10.10 -5.95 1.00
C GLU A 188 8.84 -5.10 1.20
N ALA A 189 7.83 -5.32 0.37
CA ALA A 189 6.54 -4.65 0.52
C ALA A 189 5.45 -5.65 0.92
N GLU A 190 4.77 -5.39 2.03
CA GLU A 190 3.52 -6.07 2.35
C GLU A 190 2.32 -5.28 1.86
N PHE A 191 1.39 -5.99 1.24
CA PHE A 191 0.20 -5.39 0.67
C PHE A 191 -1.01 -6.32 0.73
N SER A 192 -2.18 -5.70 0.66
CA SER A 192 -3.46 -6.38 0.59
C SER A 192 -4.13 -6.16 -0.76
N ILE A 193 -4.99 -7.08 -1.19
CA ILE A 193 -5.64 -7.02 -2.50
C ILE A 193 -7.13 -6.71 -2.34
N PHE A 194 -7.60 -5.67 -3.03
CA PHE A 194 -8.98 -5.22 -3.00
C PHE A 194 -9.56 -5.10 -4.41
N ALA A 195 -10.87 -5.35 -4.56
CA ALA A 195 -11.60 -4.81 -5.71
C ALA A 195 -12.28 -3.51 -5.29
N ILE A 196 -11.86 -2.41 -5.90
CA ILE A 196 -12.39 -1.09 -5.62
C ILE A 196 -13.25 -0.59 -6.78
N PRO A 197 -14.36 0.10 -6.49
CA PRO A 197 -15.19 0.66 -7.54
C PRO A 197 -14.48 1.80 -8.28
N GLN A 198 -14.57 1.79 -9.60
CA GLN A 198 -14.09 2.83 -10.50
C GLN A 198 -15.18 3.13 -11.54
N ASN A 199 -15.95 4.19 -11.29
CA ASN A 199 -17.14 4.54 -12.06
C ASN A 199 -18.16 3.38 -12.12
N ARG A 200 -18.43 2.84 -13.31
CA ARG A 200 -19.35 1.69 -13.53
C ARG A 200 -18.63 0.33 -13.54
N ARG A 201 -17.33 0.31 -13.27
CA ARG A 201 -16.48 -0.88 -13.26
C ARG A 201 -15.82 -1.02 -11.89
N TYR A 202 -15.12 -2.13 -11.69
CA TYR A 202 -14.23 -2.35 -10.56
C TYR A 202 -12.81 -2.53 -11.10
N ARG A 203 -11.81 -2.23 -10.28
CA ARG A 203 -10.42 -2.60 -10.55
C ARG A 203 -9.81 -3.29 -9.34
N VAL A 204 -8.83 -4.15 -9.59
CA VAL A 204 -7.96 -4.66 -8.54
C VAL A 204 -7.01 -3.54 -8.10
N ALA A 205 -6.88 -3.34 -6.80
CA ALA A 205 -5.95 -2.41 -6.18
C ALA A 205 -5.12 -3.13 -5.12
N LEU A 206 -3.84 -2.80 -5.09
CA LEU A 206 -2.88 -3.29 -4.11
C LEU A 206 -2.69 -2.20 -3.06
N VAL A 207 -3.09 -2.49 -1.82
CA VAL A 207 -3.06 -1.55 -0.71
C VAL A 207 -1.81 -1.80 0.11
N LEU A 208 -0.90 -0.82 0.13
CA LEU A 208 0.36 -0.90 0.87
C LEU A 208 0.08 -0.96 2.38
N ARG A 209 0.76 -1.87 3.10
CA ARG A 209 0.64 -2.07 4.55
C ARG A 209 1.96 -1.85 5.27
N LEU A 210 3.04 -2.43 4.75
CA LEU A 210 4.39 -2.33 5.28
C LEU A 210 5.37 -2.13 4.12
N LEU A 211 6.41 -1.34 4.34
CA LEU A 211 7.57 -1.26 3.47
C LEU A 211 8.82 -1.38 4.32
N THR A 212 9.67 -2.34 3.99
CA THR A 212 10.91 -2.62 4.73
C THR A 212 12.10 -2.42 3.81
N LEU A 213 13.07 -1.60 4.22
CA LEU A 213 14.36 -1.50 3.58
C LEU A 213 15.21 -2.73 3.96
N VAL A 214 15.72 -3.45 2.97
CA VAL A 214 16.44 -4.73 3.16
C VAL A 214 17.95 -4.58 2.95
N ASP A 215 18.38 -3.58 2.19
CA ASP A 215 19.78 -3.31 1.78
C ASP A 215 20.11 -1.83 1.99
#